data_AF-A0A372KMV3-F1
#
_entry.id   AF-A0A372KMV3-F1
#
_cell.length_a   1.000
_cell.length_b   1.000
_cell.length_c   1.000
_cell.angle_alpha   90.00
_cell.angle_beta   90.00
_cell.angle_gamma   90.00
#
_symmetry.space_group_name_H-M   'P 1'
#
loop_
_entity.id
_entity.type
_entity.pdbx_description
1 polymer ?
#
loop_
_entity_poly.entity_id
_entity_poly.type
_entity_poly.pdbx_seq_one_letter_code
_entity_poly.pdbx_strand_id
1 'polypeptide(L)'
;MKSKKLAQVSAVTGLIGGIIILLDGMQILMSDEPLYYGLGAIAETFAGEHPTSFLIYLLMTLLRVGLLILGAVGGDYYEKDTRVGNTPGILMNIGSTISVISYFSWIGGSLIIVSSLFYFRALRKFTK
;
A
#
# COMPACT_ATOMS: atom_id res chain seq x y z
N MET A 1 14.20 19.86 -6.88
CA MET A 1 12.81 20.00 -6.34
C MET A 1 11.94 18.75 -6.51
N LYS A 2 11.99 18.03 -7.65
CA LYS A 2 11.13 16.85 -7.90
C LYS A 2 11.45 15.65 -6.96
N SER A 3 12.72 15.38 -6.70
CA SER A 3 13.18 14.29 -5.82
C SER A 3 12.65 14.39 -4.38
N LYS A 4 12.73 15.56 -3.73
CA LYS A 4 12.17 15.75 -2.37
C LYS A 4 10.65 15.58 -2.33
N LYS A 5 9.94 16.12 -3.31
CA LYS A 5 8.48 16.02 -3.40
C LYS A 5 8.01 14.59 -3.58
N LEU A 6 8.67 13.83 -4.46
CA LEU A 6 8.34 12.42 -4.68
C LEU A 6 8.55 11.61 -3.40
N ALA A 7 9.65 11.81 -2.67
CA ALA A 7 9.92 11.13 -1.42
C ALA A 7 8.86 11.47 -0.36
N GLN A 8 8.38 12.72 -0.33
CA GLN A 8 7.31 13.15 0.57
C GLN A 8 5.96 12.50 0.23
N VAL A 9 5.61 12.43 -1.05
CA VAL A 9 4.38 11.77 -1.49
C VAL A 9 4.44 10.28 -1.19
N SER A 10 5.52 9.60 -1.55
CA SER A 10 5.70 8.17 -1.26
C SER A 10 5.68 7.88 0.25
N ALA A 11 6.29 8.74 1.07
CA ALA A 11 6.27 8.58 2.53
C ALA A 11 4.85 8.72 3.12
N VAL A 12 4.10 9.75 2.72
CA VAL A 12 2.76 10.02 3.27
C VAL A 12 1.75 9.01 2.74
N THR A 13 1.72 8.79 1.43
CA THR A 13 0.79 7.85 0.78
C THR A 13 1.08 6.42 1.21
N GLY A 14 2.34 6.03 1.33
CA GLY A 14 2.70 4.71 1.86
C GLY A 14 2.31 4.56 3.34
N LEU A 15 2.46 5.59 4.18
CA LEU A 15 2.07 5.48 5.58
C LEU A 15 0.56 5.34 5.74
N ILE A 16 -0.22 6.23 5.11
CA ILE A 16 -1.68 6.21 5.17
C ILE A 16 -2.21 4.94 4.52
N GLY A 17 -1.73 4.62 3.31
CA GLY A 17 -2.15 3.43 2.59
C GLY A 17 -1.76 2.13 3.30
N GLY A 18 -0.56 2.08 3.88
CA GLY A 18 -0.09 0.94 4.66
C GLY A 18 -0.91 0.70 5.94
N ILE A 19 -1.31 1.77 6.65
CA ILE A 19 -2.21 1.65 7.81
C ILE A 19 -3.58 1.12 7.39
N ILE A 20 -4.16 1.67 6.31
CA ILE A 20 -5.45 1.21 5.78
C ILE A 20 -5.39 -0.28 5.43
N ILE A 21 -4.36 -0.71 4.70
CA ILE A 21 -4.14 -2.12 4.31
C ILE A 21 -3.89 -3.00 5.54
N LEU A 22 -3.17 -2.50 6.54
CA LEU A 22 -2.91 -3.25 7.77
C LEU A 22 -4.21 -3.48 8.56
N LEU A 23 -5.05 -2.46 8.69
CA LEU A 23 -6.35 -2.57 9.36
C LEU A 23 -7.30 -3.50 8.59
N ASP A 24 -7.33 -3.41 7.27
CA ASP A 24 -8.05 -4.33 6.37
C ASP A 24 -7.62 -5.79 6.62
N GLY A 25 -6.31 -6.05 6.64
CA GLY A 25 -5.78 -7.38 6.93
C GLY A 25 -6.03 -7.88 8.36
N MET A 26 -6.04 -6.98 9.35
CA MET A 26 -6.32 -7.35 10.74
C MET A 26 -7.80 -7.69 10.97
N GLN A 27 -8.72 -7.01 10.28
CA GLN A 27 -10.15 -7.34 10.34
C GLN A 27 -10.39 -8.79 9.90
N ILE A 28 -9.76 -9.23 8.81
CA ILE A 28 -9.85 -10.60 8.30
C ILE A 28 -9.35 -11.65 9.33
N LEU A 29 -8.36 -11.30 10.16
CA LEU A 29 -7.83 -12.20 11.18
C LEU A 29 -8.75 -12.31 12.42
N MET A 30 -9.58 -11.29 12.67
CA MET A 30 -10.39 -11.16 13.87
C MET A 30 -11.89 -11.44 13.68
N SER A 31 -12.35 -11.56 12.43
CA SER A 31 -13.76 -11.86 12.13
C SER A 31 -13.99 -13.36 11.92
N ASP A 32 -14.94 -13.94 12.66
CA ASP A 32 -15.41 -15.34 12.47
C ASP A 32 -16.20 -15.53 11.17
N GLU A 33 -16.74 -14.44 10.63
CA GLU A 33 -17.25 -14.38 9.27
C GLU A 33 -16.08 -14.11 8.32
N PRO A 34 -15.81 -14.98 7.33
CA PRO A 34 -14.86 -14.66 6.27
C PRO A 34 -15.49 -13.54 5.46
N LEU A 35 -15.27 -12.29 5.89
CA LEU A 35 -15.84 -11.12 5.24
C LEU A 35 -15.39 -11.17 3.79
N TYR A 36 -16.35 -11.53 2.95
CA TYR A 36 -16.20 -11.79 1.55
C TYR A 36 -15.66 -10.48 0.94
N TYR A 37 -14.35 -10.42 0.77
CA TYR A 37 -13.65 -9.39 -0.01
C TYR A 37 -12.71 -10.09 -1.00
N GLY A 38 -13.18 -11.24 -1.50
CA GLY A 38 -12.65 -11.98 -2.64
C GLY A 38 -13.72 -12.09 -3.73
N LEU A 39 -13.39 -12.81 -4.81
CA LEU A 39 -14.15 -12.85 -6.07
C LEU A 39 -15.68 -13.06 -5.94
N GLY A 40 -16.16 -13.80 -4.93
CA GLY A 40 -17.59 -14.03 -4.72
C GLY A 40 -18.36 -12.91 -4.01
N ALA A 41 -17.69 -11.99 -3.31
CA ALA A 41 -18.32 -10.77 -2.79
C ALA A 41 -18.70 -9.82 -3.92
N ILE A 42 -17.87 -9.84 -4.96
CA ILE A 42 -18.09 -9.11 -6.19
C ILE A 42 -19.33 -9.68 -6.87
N ALA A 43 -19.50 -11.00 -6.90
CA ALA A 43 -20.69 -11.66 -7.45
C ALA A 43 -21.98 -11.33 -6.67
N GLU A 44 -21.95 -11.37 -5.34
CA GLU A 44 -23.08 -11.00 -4.47
C GLU A 44 -23.40 -9.49 -4.55
N THR A 45 -22.39 -8.65 -4.74
CA THR A 45 -22.60 -7.21 -4.93
C THR A 45 -23.12 -6.86 -6.33
N PHE A 46 -22.67 -7.56 -7.39
CA PHE A 46 -23.23 -7.43 -8.74
C PHE A 46 -24.69 -7.90 -8.81
N ALA A 47 -25.11 -8.80 -7.90
CA ALA A 47 -26.51 -9.18 -7.72
C ALA A 47 -27.37 -8.09 -7.04
N GLY A 48 -26.77 -6.99 -6.59
CA GLY A 48 -27.49 -5.79 -6.11
C GLY A 48 -27.73 -5.75 -4.60
N GLU A 49 -27.23 -6.71 -3.83
CA GLU A 49 -27.56 -6.84 -2.41
C GLU A 49 -26.74 -5.87 -1.51
N HIS A 50 -25.51 -5.48 -1.91
CA HIS A 50 -24.62 -4.65 -1.10
C HIS A 50 -23.72 -3.67 -1.89
N PRO A 51 -24.27 -2.65 -2.59
CA PRO A 51 -23.50 -1.76 -3.47
C PRO A 51 -22.36 -0.98 -2.79
N THR A 52 -22.44 -0.74 -1.48
CA THR A 52 -21.39 -0.08 -0.69
C THR A 52 -20.11 -0.93 -0.56
N SER A 53 -20.24 -2.25 -0.51
CA SER A 53 -19.12 -3.20 -0.36
C SER A 53 -18.23 -3.23 -1.59
N PHE A 54 -18.83 -3.15 -2.79
CA PHE A 54 -18.08 -3.09 -4.04
C PHE A 54 -17.29 -1.79 -4.20
N LEU A 55 -17.86 -0.65 -3.82
CA LEU A 55 -17.15 0.63 -3.88
C LEU A 55 -15.91 0.61 -2.98
N ILE A 56 -16.03 0.07 -1.76
CA ILE A 56 -14.91 -0.07 -0.82
C ILE A 56 -13.85 -1.01 -1.41
N TYR A 57 -14.24 -2.17 -1.93
CA TYR A 57 -13.32 -3.10 -2.57
C TYR A 57 -12.56 -2.49 -3.76
N LEU A 58 -13.26 -1.74 -4.62
CA LEU A 58 -12.67 -1.05 -5.75
C LEU A 58 -11.65 0.00 -5.28
N LEU A 59 -11.99 0.80 -4.27
CA LEU A 59 -11.09 1.79 -3.69
C LEU A 59 -9.85 1.14 -3.07
N MET A 60 -10.00 0.03 -2.36
CA MET A 60 -8.88 -0.73 -1.80
C MET A 60 -7.98 -1.31 -2.89
N THR A 61 -8.56 -1.83 -3.97
CA THR A 61 -7.79 -2.34 -5.12
C THR A 61 -7.00 -1.21 -5.79
N LEU A 62 -7.63 -0.05 -6.00
CA LEU A 62 -6.96 1.13 -6.55
C LEU A 62 -5.83 1.63 -5.65
N LEU A 63 -6.02 1.59 -4.32
CA LEU A 63 -4.97 1.93 -3.35
C LEU A 63 -3.75 1.00 -3.49
N ARG A 64 -3.98 -0.32 -3.55
CA ARG A 64 -2.90 -1.33 -3.71
C ARG A 64 -2.14 -1.12 -5.02
N VAL A 65 -2.85 -0.88 -6.12
CA VAL A 65 -2.25 -0.57 -7.43
C VAL A 65 -1.47 0.74 -7.39
N GLY A 66 -2.01 1.79 -6.75
CA GLY A 66 -1.33 3.07 -6.59
C GLY A 66 -0.02 2.96 -5.82
N LEU A 67 0.00 2.16 -4.75
CA LEU A 67 1.21 1.89 -3.96
C LEU A 67 2.25 1.07 -4.74
N LEU A 68 1.81 0.13 -5.56
CA LEU A 68 2.67 -0.64 -6.46
C LEU A 68 3.30 0.25 -7.55
N ILE A 69 2.54 1.18 -8.13
CA ILE A 69 3.07 2.17 -9.08
C ILE A 69 4.06 3.10 -8.38
N LEU A 70 3.73 3.61 -7.18
CA LEU A 70 4.64 4.47 -6.41
C LEU A 70 5.93 3.74 -6.02
N GLY A 71 5.87 2.44 -5.74
CA GLY A 71 7.03 1.61 -5.42
C GLY A 71 7.94 1.43 -6.64
N ALA A 72 7.37 1.14 -7.82
CA ALA A 72 8.12 1.06 -9.07
C ALA A 72 8.76 2.41 -9.44
N VAL A 73 7.97 3.49 -9.47
CA VAL A 73 8.48 4.84 -9.78
C VAL A 73 9.54 5.27 -8.78
N GLY A 74 9.33 5.00 -7.49
CA GLY A 74 10.30 5.30 -6.44
C GLY A 74 11.58 4.47 -6.59
N GLY A 75 11.46 3.19 -6.91
CA GLY A 75 12.61 2.30 -7.09
C GLY A 75 13.50 2.75 -8.24
N ASP A 76 12.92 2.98 -9.41
CA ASP A 76 13.64 3.42 -10.60
C ASP A 76 14.22 4.83 -10.43
N TYR A 77 13.46 5.75 -9.83
CA TYR A 77 13.88 7.13 -9.68
C TYR A 77 15.02 7.29 -8.65
N TYR A 78 15.02 6.50 -7.59
CA TYR A 78 16.02 6.58 -6.52
C TYR A 78 17.14 5.54 -6.62
N GLU A 79 17.16 4.71 -7.66
CA GLU A 79 18.14 3.64 -7.85
C GLU A 79 19.59 4.14 -7.69
N LYS A 80 19.89 5.30 -8.30
CA LYS A 80 21.22 5.93 -8.29
C LYS A 80 21.37 7.05 -7.25
N ASP A 81 20.33 7.38 -6.50
CA ASP A 81 20.36 8.45 -5.49
C ASP A 81 20.79 7.89 -4.12
N THR A 82 22.01 8.20 -3.70
CA THR A 82 22.59 7.73 -2.44
C THR A 82 21.86 8.23 -1.19
N ARG A 83 20.98 9.24 -1.32
CA ARG A 83 20.20 9.76 -0.19
C ARG A 83 19.04 8.82 0.17
N VAL A 84 18.34 8.29 -0.83
CA VAL A 84 17.13 7.47 -0.65
C VAL A 84 17.42 5.99 -0.90
N GLY A 85 18.12 5.67 -1.98
CA GLY A 85 18.35 4.31 -2.46
C GLY A 85 17.09 3.64 -3.03
N ASN A 86 17.26 2.44 -3.59
CA ASN A 86 16.17 1.65 -4.16
C ASN A 86 15.35 0.89 -3.10
N THR A 87 15.94 0.63 -1.92
CA THR A 87 15.33 -0.19 -0.85
C THR A 87 13.89 0.20 -0.51
N PRO A 88 13.54 1.50 -0.35
CA PRO A 88 12.17 1.88 -0.02
C PRO A 88 11.16 1.51 -1.13
N GLY A 89 11.54 1.72 -2.40
CA GLY A 89 10.69 1.39 -3.55
C GLY A 89 10.41 -0.12 -3.66
N ILE A 90 11.46 -0.93 -3.52
CA ILE A 90 11.35 -2.40 -3.50
C ILE A 90 10.44 -2.88 -2.36
N LEU A 91 10.62 -2.33 -1.15
CA LEU A 91 9.83 -2.74 0.01
C LEU A 91 8.33 -2.37 -0.17
N MET A 92 8.05 -1.24 -0.81
CA MET A 92 6.68 -0.83 -1.14
C MET A 92 6.06 -1.75 -2.20
N ASN A 93 6.83 -2.18 -3.20
CA ASN A 93 6.38 -3.16 -4.20
C ASN A 93 6.07 -4.51 -3.57
N ILE A 94 7.00 -5.05 -2.77
CA ILE A 94 6.81 -6.36 -2.12
C ILE A 94 5.60 -6.30 -1.18
N GLY A 95 5.49 -5.25 -0.36
CA GLY A 95 4.35 -5.08 0.53
C GLY A 95 3.02 -4.97 -0.21
N SER A 96 2.98 -4.22 -1.31
CA SER A 96 1.77 -4.07 -2.14
C SER A 96 1.38 -5.39 -2.82
N THR A 97 2.34 -6.14 -3.36
CA THR A 97 2.09 -7.45 -3.98
C THR A 97 1.59 -8.47 -2.97
N ILE A 98 2.20 -8.53 -1.77
CA ILE A 98 1.75 -9.42 -0.70
C ILE A 98 0.33 -9.06 -0.25
N SER A 99 0.00 -7.76 -0.22
CA SER A 99 -1.33 -7.30 0.18
C SER A 99 -2.47 -7.66 -0.77
N VAL A 100 -2.16 -8.12 -1.99
CA VAL A 100 -3.17 -8.65 -2.92
C VAL A 100 -3.80 -9.93 -2.34
N ILE A 101 -3.03 -10.71 -1.57
CA ILE A 101 -3.54 -11.89 -0.88
C ILE A 101 -4.19 -11.41 0.41
N SER A 102 -5.52 -11.49 0.48
CA SER A 102 -6.31 -10.93 1.59
C SER A 102 -5.83 -11.40 2.98
N TYR A 103 -5.47 -12.69 3.14
CA TYR A 103 -4.95 -13.22 4.41
C TYR A 103 -3.59 -12.65 4.83
N PHE A 104 -2.74 -12.27 3.87
CA PHE A 104 -1.43 -11.66 4.13
C PHE A 104 -1.46 -10.13 4.03
N SER A 105 -2.64 -9.52 3.92
CA SER A 105 -2.81 -8.07 3.81
C SER A 105 -2.18 -7.32 4.99
N TRP A 106 -2.24 -7.87 6.20
CA TRP A 106 -1.59 -7.30 7.39
C TRP A 106 -0.06 -7.26 7.29
N ILE A 107 0.55 -8.29 6.69
CA ILE A 107 2.01 -8.34 6.42
C ILE A 107 2.36 -7.30 5.35
N GLY A 108 1.57 -7.27 4.28
CA GLY A 108 1.74 -6.30 3.20
C GLY A 108 1.68 -4.86 3.69
N GLY A 109 0.67 -4.52 4.49
CA GLY A 109 0.51 -3.21 5.11
C GLY A 109 1.68 -2.84 6.02
N SER A 110 2.17 -3.80 6.82
CA SER A 110 3.34 -3.60 7.69
C SER A 110 4.61 -3.26 6.89
N LEU A 111 4.87 -3.97 5.79
CA LEU A 111 6.02 -3.71 4.91
C LEU A 111 5.94 -2.33 4.24
N ILE A 112 4.74 -1.90 3.83
CA ILE A 112 4.51 -0.58 3.24
C ILE A 112 4.76 0.54 4.28
N ILE A 113 4.36 0.32 5.54
CA ILE A 113 4.68 1.26 6.63
C ILE A 113 6.19 1.38 6.81
N VAL A 114 6.90 0.26 6.86
CA VAL A 114 8.37 0.26 6.99
C VAL A 114 9.02 0.98 5.80
N SER A 115 8.57 0.74 4.57
CA SER A 115 9.02 1.46 3.37
C SER A 115 8.89 2.99 3.55
N SER A 116 7.73 3.42 4.04
CA SER A 116 7.40 4.83 4.24
C SER A 116 8.30 5.49 5.28
N LEU A 117 8.64 4.77 6.35
CA LEU A 117 9.59 5.23 7.35
C LEU A 117 11.00 5.44 6.76
N PHE A 118 11.41 4.60 5.80
CA PHE A 118 12.66 4.83 5.07
C PHE A 118 12.60 6.10 4.22
N TYR A 119 11.48 6.37 3.54
CA TYR A 119 11.30 7.64 2.81
C TYR A 119 11.33 8.87 3.75
N PHE A 120 10.68 8.80 4.91
CA PHE A 120 10.78 9.85 5.96
C PHE A 120 12.21 10.04 6.48
N ARG A 121 12.96 8.95 6.64
CA ARG A 121 14.37 9.02 7.04
C ARG A 121 15.21 9.69 5.94
N ALA A 122 14.95 9.37 4.67
CA ALA A 122 15.65 9.99 3.56
C ALA A 122 15.32 11.49 3.41
N LEU A 123 14.08 11.90 3.70
CA LEU A 123 13.64 13.31 3.71
C LEU A 123 14.51 14.20 4.60
N ARG A 124 14.99 13.71 5.74
CA ARG A 124 15.92 14.44 6.62
C ARG A 124 17.25 14.79 5.94
N LYS A 125 17.69 13.99 4.96
CA LYS A 125 18.91 14.24 4.18
C LYS A 125 18.73 15.33 3.12
N PHE A 126 17.49 15.70 2.78
CA PHE A 126 17.17 16.79 1.84
C PHE A 126 16.96 18.15 2.53
N THR A 127 17.07 18.21 3.86
CA THR A 127 16.96 19.44 4.65
C THR A 127 18.35 20.01 5.01
N LYS A 128 19.43 19.40 4.52
CA LYS A 128 20.77 19.99 4.50
C LYS A 128 20.98 20.78 3.21
#